data_AF-A0A962MII4-F1
#
_entry.id   AF-A0A962MII4-F1
#
_cell.length_a   1.000
_cell.length_b   1.000
_cell.length_c   1.000
_cell.angle_alpha   90.00
_cell.angle_beta   90.00
_cell.angle_gamma   90.00
#
_symmetry.space_group_name_H-M   'P 1'
#
loop_
_entity.id
_entity.type
_entity.pdbx_description
1 polymer ?
#
loop_
_entity_poly.entity_id
_entity_poly.type
_entity_poly.pdbx_seq_one_letter_code
_entity_poly.pdbx_strand_id
1 'polypeptide(L)'
;MNRHVVQRLLGLLLMVFSLTLLPPALVGLWYGDGAVTPFLLGFALTLLLGTVAWLPVRKVQRELRLRDGFLVVALFWSVLGLFGTLPFLLAEYDPVLPMGFTDALFESLSGLTTTGATVMVGLDNLPHSILFYRQQLQWLGGMGIIVLAVAILPMLGIGGMQLYRAEMPGPMKDAKLTPRITETAKALWYIYLGLTIACMLAYRLAGMGWFDAVAHSFSTVAIGGFSTYDDSIGHFNEPLVMIVAIVFMFISGVNFAL
;
A
#
# COMPACT_ATOMS: atom_id res chain seq x y z
N MET A 1 4.78 -27.89 1.17
CA MET A 1 5.05 -26.45 1.14
C MET A 1 6.15 -26.21 0.13
N ASN A 2 5.91 -25.39 -0.88
CA ASN A 2 6.81 -25.22 -2.01
C ASN A 2 7.65 -23.95 -1.84
N ARG A 3 8.73 -24.07 -1.06
CA ARG A 3 9.59 -22.93 -0.65
C ARG A 3 10.11 -22.12 -1.84
N HIS A 4 10.41 -22.77 -2.97
CA HIS A 4 10.89 -22.09 -4.17
C HIS A 4 9.85 -21.20 -4.84
N VAL A 5 8.57 -21.57 -4.82
CA VAL A 5 7.49 -20.72 -5.37
C VAL A 5 7.28 -19.50 -4.49
N VAL A 6 7.29 -19.69 -3.16
CA VAL A 6 7.17 -18.61 -2.18
C VAL A 6 8.34 -17.62 -2.33
N GLN A 7 9.57 -18.13 -2.37
CA GLN A 7 10.78 -17.31 -2.60
C GLN A 7 10.70 -16.51 -3.91
N ARG A 8 10.26 -17.15 -5.00
CA ARG A 8 10.13 -16.49 -6.31
C ARG A 8 9.14 -15.33 -6.23
N LEU A 9 8.00 -15.50 -5.57
CA LEU A 9 7.00 -14.45 -5.42
C LEU A 9 7.50 -13.32 -4.51
N LEU A 10 8.14 -13.64 -3.40
CA LEU A 10 8.70 -12.61 -2.51
C LEU A 10 9.78 -11.78 -3.19
N GLY A 11 10.68 -12.41 -3.96
CA GLY A 11 11.67 -11.68 -4.73
C GLY A 11 11.03 -10.73 -5.76
N LEU A 12 10.00 -11.17 -6.48
CA LEU A 12 9.23 -10.31 -7.40
C LEU A 12 8.53 -9.17 -6.66
N LEU A 13 7.91 -9.45 -5.51
CA LEU A 13 7.22 -8.45 -4.70
C LEU A 13 8.19 -7.37 -4.20
N LEU A 14 9.38 -7.76 -3.73
CA LEU A 14 10.43 -6.82 -3.34
C LEU A 14 10.91 -5.97 -4.52
N MET A 15 11.12 -6.59 -5.69
CA MET A 15 11.49 -5.83 -6.88
C MET A 15 10.42 -4.80 -7.26
N VAL A 16 9.13 -5.18 -7.23
CA VAL A 16 8.03 -4.25 -7.51
C VAL A 16 7.90 -3.17 -6.45
N PHE A 17 8.01 -3.54 -5.16
CA PHE A 17 8.00 -2.59 -4.04
C PHE A 17 9.16 -1.60 -4.11
N SER A 18 10.34 -2.02 -4.58
CA SER A 18 11.46 -1.09 -4.76
C SER A 18 11.08 0.09 -5.68
N LEU A 19 10.33 -0.18 -6.76
CA LEU A 19 9.90 0.86 -7.70
C LEU A 19 8.98 1.90 -7.05
N THR A 20 8.27 1.54 -5.97
CA THR A 20 7.40 2.48 -5.25
C THR A 20 8.19 3.49 -4.42
N LEU A 21 9.49 3.30 -4.23
CA LEU A 21 10.39 4.28 -3.60
C LEU A 21 10.85 5.38 -4.57
N LEU A 22 10.60 5.23 -5.88
CA LEU A 22 10.94 6.27 -6.86
C LEU A 22 10.00 7.49 -6.80
N PRO A 23 8.66 7.35 -6.68
CA PRO A 23 7.77 8.49 -6.48
C PRO A 23 8.15 9.45 -5.33
N PRO A 24 8.39 9.01 -4.08
CA PRO A 24 8.82 9.94 -3.02
C PRO A 24 10.20 10.57 -3.31
N ALA A 25 11.12 9.84 -3.96
CA ALA A 25 12.38 10.43 -4.42
C ALA A 25 12.16 11.57 -5.44
N LEU A 26 11.22 11.39 -6.38
CA LEU A 26 10.84 12.43 -7.34
C LEU A 26 10.17 13.63 -6.66
N VAL A 27 9.33 13.39 -5.64
CA VAL A 27 8.75 14.46 -4.81
C VAL A 27 9.86 15.24 -4.11
N GLY A 28 10.85 14.57 -3.52
CA GLY A 28 11.97 15.24 -2.86
C GLY A 28 12.83 16.05 -3.83
N LEU A 29 13.05 15.56 -5.04
CA LEU A 29 13.74 16.31 -6.11
C LEU A 29 12.94 17.54 -6.56
N TRP A 30 11.62 17.39 -6.70
CA TRP A 30 10.74 18.49 -7.12
C TRP A 30 10.67 19.61 -6.08
N TYR A 31 10.55 19.25 -4.81
CA TYR A 31 10.48 20.20 -3.70
C TYR A 31 11.85 20.68 -3.21
N GLY A 32 12.94 20.03 -3.64
CA GLY A 32 14.30 20.35 -3.19
C GLY A 32 14.48 20.15 -1.68
N ASP A 33 13.80 19.17 -1.09
CA ASP A 33 13.68 19.00 0.36
C ASP A 33 14.87 18.29 1.03
N GLY A 34 15.90 17.92 0.26
CA GLY A 34 17.12 17.27 0.75
C GLY A 34 17.00 15.77 1.04
N ALA A 35 15.79 15.21 1.12
CA ALA A 35 15.54 13.85 1.61
C ALA A 35 15.42 12.79 0.49
N VAL A 36 16.08 13.01 -0.66
CA VAL A 36 16.03 12.10 -1.83
C VAL A 36 16.88 10.84 -1.63
N THR A 37 18.05 10.98 -1.00
CA THR A 37 19.05 9.91 -0.86
C THR A 37 18.51 8.66 -0.14
N PRO A 38 17.76 8.76 0.97
CA PRO A 38 17.17 7.60 1.65
C PRO A 38 16.31 6.73 0.72
N PHE A 39 15.53 7.36 -0.17
CA PHE A 39 14.66 6.65 -1.10
C PHE A 39 15.44 5.96 -2.22
N LEU A 40 16.48 6.60 -2.78
CA LEU A 40 17.31 5.99 -3.83
C LEU A 40 18.14 4.83 -3.29
N LEU A 41 18.69 4.95 -2.09
CA LEU A 41 19.39 3.86 -1.41
C LEU A 41 18.42 2.72 -1.05
N GLY A 42 17.25 3.06 -0.49
CA GLY A 42 16.18 2.09 -0.22
C GLY A 42 15.76 1.33 -1.49
N PHE A 43 15.57 2.04 -2.61
CA PHE A 43 15.30 1.46 -3.92
C PHE A 43 16.38 0.47 -4.33
N ALA A 44 17.64 0.90 -4.33
CA ALA A 44 18.75 0.07 -4.79
C ALA A 44 18.92 -1.20 -3.92
N LEU A 45 18.86 -1.07 -2.59
CA LEU A 45 18.98 -2.18 -1.65
C LEU A 45 17.82 -3.16 -1.78
N THR A 46 16.59 -2.66 -1.85
CA THR A 46 15.38 -3.49 -2.00
C THR A 46 15.38 -4.24 -3.33
N LEU A 47 15.73 -3.55 -4.43
CA LEU A 47 15.82 -4.14 -5.75
C LEU A 47 16.90 -5.23 -5.81
N LEU A 48 18.07 -4.96 -5.22
CA LEU A 48 19.16 -5.91 -5.15
C LEU A 48 18.75 -7.18 -4.38
N LEU A 49 18.21 -7.02 -3.16
CA LEU A 49 17.80 -8.15 -2.32
C LEU A 49 16.64 -8.94 -2.95
N GLY A 50 15.68 -8.25 -3.56
CA GLY A 50 14.61 -8.89 -4.33
C GLY A 50 15.13 -9.70 -5.52
N THR A 51 16.09 -9.14 -6.27
CA THR A 51 16.73 -9.82 -7.40
C THR A 51 17.54 -11.03 -6.96
N VAL A 52 18.33 -10.91 -5.89
CA VAL A 52 19.09 -12.02 -5.30
C VAL A 52 18.16 -13.14 -4.82
N ALA A 53 17.03 -12.79 -4.20
CA ALA A 53 16.03 -13.78 -3.78
C ALA A 53 15.36 -14.47 -4.98
N TRP A 54 15.05 -13.72 -6.04
CA TRP A 54 14.32 -14.23 -7.21
C TRP A 54 15.19 -15.04 -8.19
N LEU A 55 16.41 -14.58 -8.45
CA LEU A 55 17.27 -15.06 -9.55
C LEU A 55 17.51 -16.59 -9.53
N PRO A 56 17.79 -17.25 -8.37
CA PRO A 56 18.01 -18.69 -8.33
C PRO A 56 16.75 -19.52 -8.66
N VAL A 57 15.56 -18.96 -8.43
CA VAL A 57 14.27 -19.65 -8.55
C VAL A 57 13.42 -19.15 -9.73
N ARG A 58 13.94 -18.25 -10.57
CA ARG A 58 13.19 -17.61 -11.67
C ARG A 58 12.50 -18.58 -12.63
N LYS A 59 13.12 -19.75 -12.87
CA LYS A 59 12.60 -20.79 -13.80
C LYS A 59 11.63 -21.77 -13.15
N VAL A 60 11.38 -21.69 -11.84
CA VAL A 60 10.52 -22.63 -11.12
C VAL A 60 9.06 -22.38 -11.47
N GLN A 61 8.47 -23.20 -12.34
CA GLN A 61 7.06 -23.17 -12.68
C GLN A 61 6.32 -24.28 -11.94
N ARG A 62 5.76 -23.95 -10.78
CA ARG A 62 4.92 -24.86 -10.00
C ARG A 62 3.66 -24.11 -9.55
N GLU A 63 2.55 -24.81 -9.53
CA GLU A 63 1.29 -24.27 -9.04
C GLU A 63 1.36 -23.94 -7.54
N LEU A 64 0.65 -22.87 -7.17
CA LEU A 64 0.61 -22.37 -5.82
C LEU A 64 -0.45 -23.15 -5.04
N ARG A 65 -0.03 -23.87 -3.99
CA ARG A 65 -0.98 -24.59 -3.13
C ARG A 65 -1.57 -23.63 -2.09
N LEU A 66 -2.74 -23.97 -1.55
CA LEU A 66 -3.42 -23.18 -0.51
C LEU A 66 -2.48 -22.77 0.65
N ARG A 67 -1.72 -23.73 1.18
CA ARG A 67 -0.76 -23.49 2.29
C ARG A 67 0.36 -22.52 1.90
N ASP A 68 0.79 -22.55 0.63
CA ASP A 68 1.80 -21.63 0.13
C ASP A 68 1.20 -20.20 0.01
N GLY A 69 -0.09 -20.09 -0.33
CA GLY A 69 -0.84 -18.83 -0.36
C GLY A 69 -0.89 -18.12 0.99
N PHE A 70 -1.30 -18.82 2.06
CA PHE A 70 -1.28 -18.25 3.41
C PHE A 70 0.10 -17.75 3.83
N LEU A 71 1.14 -18.52 3.53
CA LEU A 71 2.51 -18.13 3.85
C LEU A 71 2.95 -16.89 3.05
N VAL A 72 2.62 -16.81 1.76
CA VAL A 72 2.92 -15.64 0.93
C VAL A 72 2.25 -14.39 1.48
N VAL A 73 1.01 -14.50 1.97
CA VAL A 73 0.26 -13.36 2.54
C VAL A 73 0.87 -12.89 3.84
N ALA A 74 1.18 -13.80 4.76
CA ALA A 74 1.86 -13.44 6.00
C ALA A 74 3.21 -12.78 5.73
N LEU A 75 4.00 -13.35 4.81
CA LEU A 75 5.29 -12.80 4.42
C LEU A 75 5.17 -11.49 3.65
N PHE A 76 4.10 -11.27 2.89
CA PHE A 76 3.87 -10.00 2.18
C PHE A 76 3.86 -8.83 3.17
N TRP A 77 3.04 -8.89 4.22
CA TRP A 77 2.95 -7.81 5.20
C TRP A 77 4.23 -7.67 6.04
N SER A 78 4.81 -8.79 6.48
CA SER A 78 6.01 -8.75 7.31
C SER A 78 7.25 -8.28 6.54
N VAL A 79 7.44 -8.76 5.31
CA VAL A 79 8.60 -8.41 4.49
C VAL A 79 8.46 -7.01 3.94
N LEU A 80 7.31 -6.62 3.35
CA LEU A 80 7.15 -5.25 2.86
C LEU A 80 7.15 -4.25 4.01
N GLY A 81 6.59 -4.60 5.17
CA GLY A 81 6.67 -3.76 6.36
C GLY A 81 8.11 -3.51 6.80
N LEU A 82 8.96 -4.55 6.79
CA LEU A 82 10.39 -4.43 7.11
C LEU A 82 11.18 -3.62 6.06
N PHE A 83 10.93 -3.84 4.77
CA PHE A 83 11.62 -3.09 3.71
C PHE A 83 11.10 -1.66 3.59
N GLY A 84 9.84 -1.42 3.94
CA GLY A 84 9.25 -0.10 4.02
C GLY A 84 9.89 0.78 5.11
N THR A 85 10.58 0.18 6.05
CA THR A 85 11.37 0.87 7.09
C THR A 85 12.64 1.53 6.54
N LEU A 86 13.15 1.09 5.38
CA LEU A 86 14.46 1.53 4.89
C LEU A 86 14.56 3.06 4.68
N PRO A 87 13.61 3.75 4.02
CA PRO A 87 13.72 5.20 3.85
C PRO A 87 13.72 5.94 5.19
N PHE A 88 12.97 5.46 6.17
CA PHE A 88 12.90 6.05 7.51
C PHE A 88 14.21 5.90 8.29
N LEU A 89 14.84 4.73 8.24
CA LEU A 89 16.15 4.50 8.88
C LEU A 89 17.29 5.20 8.16
N LEU A 90 17.26 5.25 6.83
CA LEU A 90 18.30 5.90 6.05
C LEU A 90 18.18 7.43 6.12
N ALA A 91 16.99 7.94 6.44
CA ALA A 91 16.76 9.35 6.77
C ALA A 91 17.31 9.74 8.15
N GLU A 92 17.65 8.80 9.04
CA GLU A 92 18.29 9.08 10.34
C GLU A 92 19.66 9.76 10.20
N TYR A 93 20.31 9.63 9.04
CA TYR A 93 21.53 10.38 8.70
C TYR A 93 21.27 11.87 8.43
N ASP A 94 20.01 12.28 8.32
CA ASP A 94 19.56 13.66 8.23
C ASP A 94 19.09 14.14 9.64
N PRO A 95 19.62 15.26 10.17
CA PRO A 95 19.27 15.76 11.51
C PRO A 95 17.78 16.03 11.75
N VAL A 96 16.94 15.98 10.71
CA VAL A 96 15.50 16.24 10.79
C VAL A 96 14.70 15.05 11.37
N LEU A 97 15.21 13.80 11.36
CA LEU A 97 14.47 12.60 11.78
C LEU A 97 15.34 11.56 12.54
N PRO A 98 15.73 11.81 13.81
CA PRO A 98 16.37 10.78 14.61
C PRO A 98 15.35 9.73 15.05
N MET A 99 15.24 8.63 14.31
CA MET A 99 14.37 7.50 14.64
C MET A 99 15.16 6.22 14.82
N GLY A 100 14.96 5.55 15.95
CA GLY A 100 15.46 4.19 16.14
C GLY A 100 14.75 3.19 15.22
N PHE A 101 15.36 2.00 15.08
CA PHE A 101 14.81 0.90 14.28
C PHE A 101 13.36 0.56 14.62
N THR A 102 13.00 0.54 15.90
CA THR A 102 11.65 0.21 16.37
C THR A 102 10.62 1.20 15.90
N ASP A 103 10.96 2.49 15.92
CA ASP A 103 10.05 3.59 15.60
C ASP A 103 9.83 3.64 14.09
N ALA A 104 10.91 3.50 13.32
CA ALA A 104 10.84 3.39 11.87
C ALA A 104 10.07 2.13 11.41
N LEU A 105 10.23 1.00 12.11
CA LEU A 105 9.46 -0.22 11.84
C LEU A 105 7.99 -0.04 12.17
N PHE A 106 7.68 0.61 13.29
CA PHE A 106 6.32 0.92 13.70
C PHE A 106 5.63 1.82 12.68
N GLU A 107 6.28 2.91 12.26
CA GLU A 107 5.72 3.84 11.27
C GLU A 107 5.46 3.14 9.92
N SER A 108 6.41 2.33 9.46
CA SER A 108 6.28 1.55 8.22
C SER A 108 5.12 0.56 8.27
N LEU A 109 5.04 -0.23 9.35
CA LEU A 109 3.95 -1.20 9.53
C LEU A 109 2.62 -0.48 9.64
N SER A 110 2.51 0.55 10.47
CA SER A 110 1.28 1.32 10.67
C SER A 110 0.77 1.95 9.38
N GLY A 111 1.66 2.49 8.55
CA GLY A 111 1.33 2.98 7.22
C GLY A 111 0.86 1.84 6.32
N LEU A 112 1.67 0.79 6.18
CA LEU A 112 1.36 -0.31 5.25
C LEU A 112 0.08 -1.07 5.63
N THR A 113 -0.22 -1.23 6.91
CA THR A 113 -1.44 -1.90 7.39
C THR A 113 -2.63 -0.97 7.52
N THR A 114 -2.53 0.27 7.01
CA THR A 114 -3.58 1.31 7.08
C THR A 114 -4.09 1.51 8.51
N THR A 115 -3.20 1.45 9.50
CA THR A 115 -3.54 1.61 10.92
C THR A 115 -3.54 3.07 11.36
N GLY A 116 -2.65 3.88 10.80
CA GLY A 116 -2.67 5.33 11.00
C GLY A 116 -2.11 5.83 12.34
N ALA A 117 -1.56 4.95 13.16
CA ALA A 117 -0.83 5.35 14.36
C ALA A 117 0.57 5.86 14.00
N THR A 118 0.97 7.00 14.54
CA THR A 118 2.29 7.62 14.28
C THR A 118 3.10 7.72 15.57
N VAL A 119 4.40 7.49 15.46
CA VAL A 119 5.38 7.82 16.52
C VAL A 119 6.16 9.10 16.20
N MET A 120 6.04 9.58 14.96
CA MET A 120 6.59 10.87 14.55
C MET A 120 5.75 12.03 15.11
N VAL A 121 6.44 13.10 15.51
CA VAL A 121 5.89 14.39 15.94
C VAL A 121 6.55 15.52 15.15
N GLY A 122 5.89 16.66 15.05
CA GLY A 122 6.39 17.79 14.26
C GLY A 122 6.27 17.53 12.75
N LEU A 123 5.24 16.80 12.33
CA LEU A 123 5.00 16.41 10.94
C LEU A 123 4.98 17.62 9.99
N ASP A 124 4.47 18.75 10.48
CA ASP A 124 4.36 20.03 9.80
C ASP A 124 5.69 20.54 9.20
N ASN A 125 6.83 20.13 9.78
CA ASN A 125 8.16 20.55 9.34
C ASN A 125 8.96 19.45 8.64
N LEU A 126 8.37 18.27 8.42
CA LEU A 126 9.07 17.18 7.78
C LEU A 126 9.21 17.39 6.26
N PRO A 127 10.24 16.77 5.64
CA PRO A 127 10.40 16.81 4.20
C PRO A 127 9.17 16.26 3.47
N HIS A 128 8.79 16.90 2.36
CA HIS A 128 7.62 16.53 1.57
C HIS A 128 7.70 15.08 1.06
N SER A 129 8.90 14.61 0.70
CA SER A 129 9.14 13.23 0.29
C SER A 129 8.84 12.20 1.39
N ILE A 130 9.18 12.52 2.65
CA ILE A 130 8.88 11.67 3.82
C ILE A 130 7.38 11.67 4.09
N LEU A 131 6.76 12.85 4.13
CA LEU A 131 5.32 13.00 4.30
C LEU A 131 4.54 12.24 3.22
N PHE A 132 4.96 12.38 1.95
CA PHE A 132 4.36 11.67 0.83
C PHE A 132 4.50 10.15 0.98
N TYR A 133 5.69 9.68 1.35
CA TYR A 133 5.95 8.25 1.52
C TYR A 133 5.05 7.61 2.59
N ARG A 134 4.81 8.31 3.70
CA ARG A 134 3.87 7.85 4.74
C ARG A 134 2.48 7.63 4.16
N GLN A 135 1.94 8.58 3.41
CA GLN A 135 0.62 8.44 2.78
C GLN A 135 0.62 7.35 1.69
N GLN A 136 1.71 7.26 0.92
CA GLN A 136 1.86 6.25 -0.12
C GLN A 136 1.86 4.83 0.46
N LEU A 137 2.47 4.60 1.64
CA LEU A 137 2.39 3.31 2.32
C LEU A 137 0.96 2.92 2.64
N GLN A 138 0.12 3.85 3.11
CA GLN A 138 -1.31 3.60 3.32
C GLN A 138 -2.02 3.27 2.02
N TRP A 139 -1.75 4.00 0.94
CA TRP A 139 -2.36 3.75 -0.36
C TRP A 139 -1.99 2.37 -0.94
N LEU A 140 -0.72 1.98 -0.83
CA LEU A 140 -0.25 0.65 -1.23
C LEU A 140 -0.86 -0.45 -0.35
N GLY A 141 -0.95 -0.20 0.96
CA GLY A 141 -1.59 -1.07 1.93
C GLY A 141 -3.07 -1.32 1.65
N GLY A 142 -3.82 -0.24 1.41
CA GLY A 142 -5.23 -0.27 1.05
C GLY A 142 -5.48 -1.09 -0.22
N MET A 143 -4.67 -0.88 -1.26
CA MET A 143 -4.76 -1.75 -2.43
C MET A 143 -4.36 -3.20 -2.12
N GLY A 144 -3.33 -3.39 -1.30
CA GLY A 144 -2.86 -4.70 -0.86
C GLY A 144 -4.00 -5.53 -0.23
N ILE A 145 -4.74 -4.97 0.73
CA ILE A 145 -5.84 -5.69 1.38
C ILE A 145 -6.99 -5.98 0.42
N ILE A 146 -7.34 -5.05 -0.49
CA ILE A 146 -8.39 -5.23 -1.50
C ILE A 146 -8.06 -6.42 -2.42
N VAL A 147 -6.84 -6.47 -2.97
CA VAL A 147 -6.41 -7.56 -3.87
C VAL A 147 -6.34 -8.89 -3.11
N LEU A 148 -5.81 -8.87 -1.89
CA LEU A 148 -5.69 -10.07 -1.08
C LEU A 148 -7.07 -10.63 -0.69
N ALA A 149 -8.03 -9.77 -0.35
CA ALA A 149 -9.40 -10.19 -0.07
C ALA A 149 -10.00 -10.97 -1.26
N VAL A 150 -9.87 -10.44 -2.49
CA VAL A 150 -10.35 -11.14 -3.70
C VAL A 150 -9.60 -12.43 -3.99
N ALA A 151 -8.29 -12.46 -3.73
CA ALA A 151 -7.48 -13.65 -3.99
C ALA A 151 -7.74 -14.79 -2.96
N ILE A 152 -7.99 -14.45 -1.70
CA ILE A 152 -8.03 -15.41 -0.58
C ILE A 152 -9.47 -15.80 -0.18
N LEU A 153 -10.44 -14.86 -0.18
CA LEU A 153 -11.82 -15.15 0.26
C LEU A 153 -12.45 -16.35 -0.46
N PRO A 154 -12.32 -16.51 -1.79
CA PRO A 154 -12.86 -17.68 -2.48
C PRO A 154 -12.27 -19.00 -1.99
N MET A 155 -11.01 -18.98 -1.53
CA MET A 155 -10.30 -20.16 -1.03
C MET A 155 -10.66 -20.49 0.43
N LEU A 156 -11.04 -19.50 1.23
CA LEU A 156 -11.51 -19.66 2.61
C LEU A 156 -12.96 -20.17 2.70
N GLY A 157 -13.71 -20.15 1.59
CA GLY A 157 -15.12 -20.54 1.56
C GLY A 157 -16.06 -19.57 2.27
N ILE A 158 -15.54 -18.40 2.68
CA ILE A 158 -16.26 -17.32 3.33
C ILE A 158 -16.58 -16.27 2.25
N GLY A 159 -17.86 -16.01 1.97
CA GLY A 159 -18.28 -15.05 0.93
C GLY A 159 -19.26 -15.58 -0.12
N GLY A 160 -20.19 -16.47 0.25
CA GLY A 160 -21.29 -16.90 -0.63
C GLY A 160 -20.90 -17.82 -1.79
N MET A 161 -19.63 -18.22 -1.92
CA MET A 161 -19.17 -19.08 -3.02
C MET A 161 -19.70 -20.52 -2.96
N GLN A 162 -20.26 -20.94 -1.82
CA GLN A 162 -21.06 -22.16 -1.74
C GLN A 162 -22.41 -22.01 -2.47
N LEU A 163 -23.03 -20.83 -2.44
CA LEU A 163 -24.26 -20.50 -3.19
C LEU A 163 -23.99 -20.47 -4.70
N TYR A 164 -22.87 -19.85 -5.10
CA TYR A 164 -22.47 -19.76 -6.51
C TYR A 164 -22.06 -21.11 -7.12
N ARG A 165 -21.53 -22.02 -6.30
CA ARG A 165 -21.30 -23.43 -6.68
C ARG A 165 -22.61 -24.22 -6.80
N ALA A 166 -23.67 -23.81 -6.11
CA ALA A 166 -24.98 -24.46 -6.17
C ALA A 166 -25.80 -24.03 -7.41
N GLU A 167 -25.58 -22.82 -7.93
CA GLU A 167 -26.32 -22.26 -9.08
C GLU A 167 -25.70 -22.56 -10.47
N MET A 168 -24.50 -23.16 -10.54
CA MET A 168 -23.86 -23.47 -11.83
C MET A 168 -24.24 -24.90 -12.31
N PRO A 169 -25.01 -25.06 -13.40
CA PRO A 169 -25.31 -26.37 -13.96
C PRO A 169 -24.14 -26.86 -14.84
N GLY A 170 -23.66 -28.08 -14.60
CA GLY A 170 -22.75 -28.80 -15.49
C GLY A 170 -21.27 -28.85 -15.07
N PRO A 171 -20.44 -29.65 -15.76
CA PRO A 171 -19.11 -30.09 -15.33
C PRO A 171 -18.01 -29.03 -15.49
N MET A 172 -18.30 -27.74 -15.26
CA MET A 172 -17.29 -26.67 -15.18
C MET A 172 -16.74 -26.50 -13.76
N LYS A 173 -16.47 -27.60 -13.06
CA LYS A 173 -15.81 -27.55 -11.73
C LYS A 173 -14.42 -26.88 -11.79
N ASP A 174 -13.84 -26.75 -12.99
CA ASP A 174 -12.48 -26.25 -13.24
C ASP A 174 -12.43 -25.02 -14.17
N ALA A 175 -13.45 -24.14 -14.15
CA ALA A 175 -13.25 -22.79 -14.71
C ALA A 175 -12.12 -22.12 -13.94
N LYS A 176 -10.94 -21.99 -14.56
CA LYS A 176 -9.71 -21.49 -13.94
C LYS A 176 -10.04 -20.24 -13.10
N LEU A 177 -9.89 -20.34 -11.79
CA LEU A 177 -10.14 -19.22 -10.85
C LEU A 177 -9.15 -18.07 -11.12
N THR A 178 -7.97 -18.38 -11.64
CA THR A 178 -6.88 -17.44 -11.92
C THR A 178 -7.25 -16.30 -12.89
N PRO A 179 -7.77 -16.52 -14.12
CA PRO A 179 -8.17 -15.44 -15.01
C PRO A 179 -9.27 -14.55 -14.44
N ARG A 180 -10.20 -15.09 -13.64
CA ARG A 180 -11.25 -14.28 -12.99
C ARG A 180 -10.67 -13.39 -11.89
N ILE A 181 -9.77 -13.91 -11.04
CA ILE A 181 -9.10 -13.13 -9.98
C ILE A 181 -8.30 -11.96 -10.59
N THR A 182 -7.58 -12.18 -11.69
CA THR A 182 -6.81 -11.12 -12.35
C THR A 182 -7.70 -10.02 -12.89
N GLU A 183 -8.82 -10.34 -13.53
CA GLU A 183 -9.76 -9.33 -14.04
C GLU A 183 -10.46 -8.58 -12.91
N THR A 184 -10.88 -9.26 -11.84
CA THR A 184 -11.45 -8.59 -10.66
C THR A 184 -10.43 -7.66 -10.00
N ALA A 185 -9.17 -8.07 -9.85
CA ALA A 185 -8.12 -7.22 -9.28
C ALA A 185 -7.86 -5.97 -10.14
N LYS A 186 -7.91 -6.07 -11.47
CA LYS A 186 -7.81 -4.90 -12.36
C LYS A 186 -8.99 -3.96 -12.22
N ALA A 187 -10.21 -4.49 -12.18
CA ALA A 187 -11.40 -3.67 -12.00
C ALA A 187 -11.33 -2.88 -10.67
N LEU A 188 -10.95 -3.55 -9.59
CA LEU A 188 -10.77 -2.92 -8.28
C LEU A 188 -9.64 -1.89 -8.27
N TRP A 189 -8.54 -2.13 -8.99
CA TRP A 189 -7.48 -1.13 -9.18
C TRP A 189 -8.03 0.16 -9.82
N TYR A 190 -8.82 0.04 -10.88
CA TYR A 190 -9.39 1.21 -11.55
C TYR A 190 -10.38 1.97 -10.67
N ILE A 191 -11.20 1.25 -9.89
CA ILE A 191 -12.10 1.89 -8.93
C ILE A 191 -11.31 2.62 -7.85
N TYR A 192 -10.31 1.96 -7.25
CA TYR A 192 -9.47 2.52 -6.20
C TYR A 192 -8.71 3.78 -6.68
N LEU A 193 -8.10 3.72 -7.86
CA LEU A 193 -7.42 4.85 -8.48
C LEU A 193 -8.39 5.97 -8.86
N GLY A 194 -9.55 5.63 -9.43
CA GLY A 194 -10.59 6.60 -9.79
C GLY A 194 -11.13 7.35 -8.57
N LEU A 195 -11.39 6.64 -7.48
CA LEU A 195 -11.80 7.23 -6.20
C LEU A 195 -10.71 8.11 -5.60
N THR A 196 -9.45 7.68 -5.67
CA THR A 196 -8.31 8.48 -5.18
C THR A 196 -8.20 9.80 -5.95
N ILE A 197 -8.29 9.77 -7.28
CA ILE A 197 -8.24 10.98 -8.12
C ILE A 197 -9.45 11.88 -7.85
N ALA A 198 -10.65 11.32 -7.72
CA ALA A 198 -11.85 12.09 -7.40
C ALA A 198 -11.74 12.76 -6.02
N CYS A 199 -11.22 12.04 -5.02
CA CYS A 199 -10.98 12.54 -3.67
C CYS A 199 -9.95 13.68 -3.66
N MET A 200 -8.82 13.49 -4.34
CA MET A 200 -7.78 14.51 -4.53
C MET A 200 -8.36 15.80 -5.14
N LEU A 201 -9.13 15.69 -6.23
CA LEU A 201 -9.74 16.85 -6.86
C LEU A 201 -10.77 17.53 -5.94
N ALA A 202 -11.57 16.75 -5.21
CA ALA A 202 -12.52 17.29 -4.24
C ALA A 202 -11.83 18.04 -3.09
N TYR A 203 -10.75 17.48 -2.53
CA TYR A 203 -9.93 18.17 -1.52
C TYR A 203 -9.31 19.46 -2.05
N ARG A 204 -8.82 19.44 -3.29
CA ARG A 204 -8.28 20.63 -3.94
C ARG A 204 -9.34 21.73 -4.09
N LEU A 205 -10.56 21.37 -4.51
CA LEU A 205 -11.67 22.29 -4.65
C LEU A 205 -12.20 22.78 -3.29
N ALA A 206 -12.04 21.99 -2.23
CA ALA A 206 -12.44 22.35 -0.87
C ALA A 206 -11.47 23.32 -0.16
N GLY A 207 -10.27 23.54 -0.72
CA GLY A 207 -9.32 24.54 -0.22
C GLY A 207 -7.89 24.05 -0.02
N MET A 208 -7.63 22.73 -0.05
CA MET A 208 -6.29 22.18 0.20
C MET A 208 -5.29 22.59 -0.89
N GLY A 209 -4.01 22.70 -0.50
CA GLY A 209 -2.89 22.74 -1.45
C GLY A 209 -2.81 21.43 -2.26
N TRP A 210 -2.13 21.46 -3.41
CA TRP A 210 -2.02 20.27 -4.27
C TRP A 210 -1.33 19.09 -3.59
N PHE A 211 -0.26 19.36 -2.83
CA PHE A 211 0.47 18.33 -2.10
C PHE A 211 -0.44 17.65 -1.08
N ASP A 212 -1.08 18.44 -0.22
CA ASP A 212 -2.00 17.93 0.80
C ASP A 212 -3.20 17.21 0.18
N ALA A 213 -3.76 17.73 -0.91
CA ALA A 213 -4.88 17.07 -1.58
C ALA A 213 -4.52 15.66 -2.09
N VAL A 214 -3.32 15.48 -2.65
CA VAL A 214 -2.80 14.16 -3.06
C VAL A 214 -2.57 13.29 -1.82
N ALA A 215 -1.82 13.81 -0.86
CA ALA A 215 -1.40 13.13 0.35
C ALA A 215 -2.60 12.63 1.18
N HIS A 216 -3.58 13.49 1.45
CA HIS A 216 -4.78 13.13 2.20
C HIS A 216 -5.70 12.21 1.40
N SER A 217 -5.79 12.34 0.06
CA SER A 217 -6.59 11.41 -0.75
C SER A 217 -6.10 9.96 -0.66
N PHE A 218 -4.78 9.75 -0.55
CA PHE A 218 -4.17 8.43 -0.36
C PHE A 218 -4.60 7.80 0.96
N SER A 219 -4.52 8.57 2.05
CA SER A 219 -4.93 8.16 3.40
C SER A 219 -6.44 7.90 3.51
N THR A 220 -7.27 8.81 2.98
CA THR A 220 -8.73 8.72 3.06
C THR A 220 -9.28 7.52 2.32
N VAL A 221 -8.85 7.29 1.08
CA VAL A 221 -9.34 6.17 0.27
C VAL A 221 -8.81 4.83 0.76
N ALA A 222 -7.62 4.81 1.39
CA ALA A 222 -7.11 3.64 2.09
C ALA A 222 -7.77 3.39 3.46
N ILE A 223 -8.57 4.34 3.98
CA ILE A 223 -9.10 4.32 5.35
C ILE A 223 -7.98 4.18 6.39
N GLY A 224 -6.86 4.86 6.12
CA GLY A 224 -5.65 4.72 6.93
C GLY A 224 -5.53 5.75 8.05
N GLY A 225 -5.81 7.03 7.77
CA GLY A 225 -5.84 8.08 8.80
C GLY A 225 -4.51 8.78 9.06
N PHE A 226 -3.48 8.59 8.23
CA PHE A 226 -2.30 9.46 8.27
C PHE A 226 -2.62 10.86 7.74
N SER A 227 -1.77 11.81 8.13
CA SER A 227 -1.83 13.21 7.75
C SER A 227 -0.42 13.77 7.52
N THR A 228 -0.35 14.88 6.78
CA THR A 228 0.83 15.72 6.60
C THR A 228 1.09 16.68 7.78
N TYR A 229 0.10 16.82 8.67
CA TYR A 229 0.12 17.71 9.84
C TYR A 229 -0.18 16.94 11.12
N ASP A 230 0.40 17.37 12.24
CA ASP A 230 0.18 16.76 13.57
C ASP A 230 -1.30 16.79 13.98
N ASP A 231 -1.98 17.92 13.73
CA ASP A 231 -3.41 18.11 14.03
C ASP A 231 -4.37 17.36 13.08
N SER A 232 -3.82 16.51 12.20
CA SER A 232 -4.60 15.72 11.23
C SER A 232 -5.50 16.61 10.35
N ILE A 233 -6.76 16.20 10.13
CA ILE A 233 -7.73 17.00 9.37
C ILE A 233 -8.09 18.31 10.09
N GLY A 234 -7.82 18.42 11.39
CA GLY A 234 -8.07 19.61 12.20
C GLY A 234 -7.17 20.80 11.83
N HIS A 235 -6.08 20.56 11.10
CA HIS A 235 -5.26 21.63 10.52
C HIS A 235 -6.05 22.51 9.53
N PHE A 236 -7.00 21.91 8.80
CA PHE A 236 -7.81 22.62 7.81
C PHE A 236 -9.05 23.21 8.48
N ASN A 237 -9.13 24.55 8.51
CA ASN A 237 -10.23 25.27 9.14
C ASN A 237 -11.49 25.32 8.26
N GLU A 238 -11.42 24.83 7.01
CA GLU A 238 -12.51 24.83 6.05
C GLU A 238 -13.49 23.66 6.30
N PRO A 239 -14.78 23.93 6.62
CA PRO A 239 -15.75 22.85 6.84
C PRO A 239 -15.93 21.92 5.63
N LEU A 240 -15.67 22.43 4.42
CA LEU A 240 -15.75 21.65 3.18
C LEU A 240 -14.76 20.48 3.14
N VAL A 241 -13.55 20.67 3.69
CA VAL A 241 -12.53 19.62 3.74
C VAL A 241 -13.01 18.44 4.58
N MET A 242 -13.60 18.72 5.75
CA MET A 242 -14.20 17.68 6.59
C MET A 242 -15.34 16.95 5.89
N ILE A 243 -16.21 17.67 5.18
CA ILE A 243 -17.32 17.05 4.43
C ILE A 243 -16.78 16.12 3.34
N VAL A 244 -15.76 16.54 2.58
CA VAL A 244 -15.11 15.68 1.58
C VAL A 244 -14.53 14.43 2.25
N ALA A 245 -13.82 14.58 3.36
CA ALA A 245 -13.28 13.44 4.10
C ALA A 245 -14.37 12.44 4.51
N ILE A 246 -15.47 12.91 5.11
CA ILE A 246 -16.59 12.07 5.55
C ILE A 246 -17.20 11.29 4.38
N VAL A 247 -17.47 11.98 3.26
CA VAL A 247 -18.09 11.36 2.08
C VAL A 247 -17.18 10.27 1.50
N PHE A 248 -15.89 10.56 1.31
CA PHE A 248 -14.96 9.60 0.72
C PHE A 248 -14.60 8.46 1.67
N MET A 249 -14.53 8.69 2.99
CA MET A 249 -14.41 7.61 3.98
C MET A 249 -15.62 6.68 3.92
N PHE A 250 -16.83 7.23 3.82
CA PHE A 250 -18.04 6.42 3.70
C PHE A 250 -18.00 5.57 2.43
N ILE A 251 -17.75 6.19 1.26
CA ILE A 251 -17.68 5.48 -0.03
C ILE A 251 -16.60 4.40 -0.01
N SER A 252 -15.42 4.70 0.52
CA SER A 252 -14.30 3.76 0.57
C SER A 252 -14.54 2.61 1.57
N GLY A 253 -15.34 2.86 2.61
CA GLY A 253 -15.74 1.85 3.59
C GLY A 253 -16.87 0.91 3.12
N VAL A 254 -17.56 1.24 2.04
CA VAL A 254 -18.55 0.34 1.43
C VAL A 254 -17.84 -0.73 0.60
N ASN A 255 -18.45 -1.91 0.50
CA ASN A 255 -17.91 -3.01 -0.30
C ASN A 255 -17.77 -2.61 -1.78
N PHE A 256 -16.53 -2.60 -2.29
CA PHE A 256 -16.21 -2.32 -3.69
C PHE A 256 -16.82 -3.28 -4.72
N ALA A 257 -17.39 -4.41 -4.27
CA ALA A 257 -18.07 -5.39 -5.12
C ALA A 257 -19.60 -5.20 -5.22
N LEU A 258 -20.18 -4.25 -4.47
CA LEU A 258 -21.57 -3.79 -4.63
C LEU A 258 -21.65 -2.78 -5.78
#